data_AF-A0A4R8Z303-F1
#
_entry.id   AF-A0A4R8Z303-F1
#
_cell.length_a   1.000
_cell.length_b   1.000
_cell.length_c   1.000
_cell.angle_alpha   90.00
_cell.angle_beta   90.00
_cell.angle_gamma   90.00
#
_symmetry.space_group_name_H-M   'P 1'
#
loop_
_entity.id
_entity.type
_entity.pdbx_description
1 polymer ?
#
loop_
_entity_poly.entity_id
_entity_poly.type
_entity_poly.pdbx_seq_one_letter_code
_entity_poly.pdbx_strand_id
1 'polypeptide(L)'
;MNDPPEEAAAPSKARVEHPSVDDEAERRRQYVAANRDRIRELNRLWRSEHLDRARELNRDSMRRAAARRHREAEVRARGRERAKLWRVAHPERRREYQQRWVAENREKVREYYNRYYESHRDEVNARAADRRDADPERTKQITRQWAERNKERRAELQRNRRSDPEIYQSELEANAAARRLKRSLSRAGLPPKLLHATTAAERRANEREADAYFNDPSRPEHLRQFTVFAESLTEHMLKNGARLREFADAYVETRSRMGLPPIPVETIVYARVVEIVAERMRRVDLLTGRDVAAAVRTTQAEVRTVERRMQLDQLVKTVVAHIHRDDARLRLAAKEENAARAHRGRPSVPTESLVMKIALHEIMERTPRNGLTIEDARVAARIARLQLAVSIESRRCVVEEKYHQRSLG
;
A
#
# COMPACT_ATOMS: atom_id res chain seq x y z
N MET A 1 -10.56 18.95 -99.01
CA MET A 1 -11.10 18.30 -100.23
C MET A 1 -12.18 17.33 -99.79
N ASN A 2 -13.37 17.51 -100.40
CA ASN A 2 -14.54 16.62 -100.42
C ASN A 2 -15.55 16.74 -99.26
N ASP A 3 -16.43 17.73 -99.38
CA ASP A 3 -17.91 17.53 -99.25
C ASP A 3 -18.43 16.93 -100.58
N PRO A 4 -19.66 16.36 -100.74
CA PRO A 4 -20.93 16.54 -99.97
C PRO A 4 -21.75 15.18 -99.85
N PRO A 5 -23.08 15.08 -99.60
CA PRO A 5 -24.11 16.12 -99.44
C PRO A 5 -25.12 16.00 -98.29
N GLU A 6 -25.78 17.15 -98.08
CA GLU A 6 -27.06 17.36 -97.39
C GLU A 6 -28.19 16.48 -97.95
N GLU A 7 -28.98 15.87 -97.08
CA GLU A 7 -30.34 15.44 -97.42
C GLU A 7 -31.30 15.65 -96.24
N ALA A 8 -32.25 16.57 -96.48
CA ALA A 8 -33.60 16.68 -95.94
C ALA A 8 -33.82 16.82 -94.41
N ALA A 9 -34.14 18.05 -94.03
CA ALA A 9 -34.91 18.38 -92.83
C ALA A 9 -36.30 17.71 -92.85
N ALA A 10 -36.54 16.79 -91.90
CA ALA A 10 -37.88 16.38 -91.50
C ALA A 10 -38.37 17.27 -90.34
N PRO A 11 -39.62 17.77 -90.35
CA PRO A 11 -40.13 18.64 -89.30
C PRO A 11 -40.21 17.88 -87.96
N SER A 12 -39.56 18.40 -86.92
CA SER A 12 -39.73 17.89 -85.57
C SER A 12 -41.19 18.06 -85.15
N LYS A 13 -41.90 16.93 -84.96
CA LYS A 13 -43.20 16.91 -84.30
C LYS A 13 -43.06 17.62 -82.95
N ALA A 14 -43.89 18.64 -82.74
CA ALA A 14 -44.05 19.29 -81.44
C ALA A 14 -44.25 18.22 -80.36
N ARG A 15 -43.30 18.14 -79.43
CA ARG A 15 -43.44 17.35 -78.20
C ARG A 15 -44.59 17.98 -77.42
N VAL A 16 -45.72 17.29 -77.38
CA VAL A 16 -46.77 17.56 -76.39
C VAL A 16 -46.10 17.46 -75.02
N GLU A 17 -45.93 18.60 -74.36
CA GLU A 17 -45.43 18.67 -72.99
C GLU A 17 -46.43 17.94 -72.09
N HIS A 18 -46.09 16.71 -71.71
CA HIS A 18 -46.78 16.04 -70.62
C HIS A 18 -46.48 16.80 -69.33
N PRO A 19 -47.48 17.15 -68.50
CA PRO A 19 -47.25 17.84 -67.24
C PRO A 19 -46.24 17.04 -66.38
N SER A 20 -45.26 17.75 -65.81
CA SER A 20 -44.19 17.17 -65.01
C SER A 20 -44.76 16.39 -63.82
N VAL A 21 -44.26 15.18 -63.58
CA VAL A 21 -44.63 14.32 -62.43
C VAL A 21 -44.43 15.06 -61.08
N ASP A 22 -43.53 16.04 -61.04
CA ASP A 22 -43.28 16.86 -59.87
C ASP A 22 -44.40 17.88 -59.59
N ASP A 23 -45.06 18.43 -60.64
CA ASP A 23 -46.16 19.38 -60.49
C ASP A 23 -47.41 18.72 -59.87
N GLU A 24 -47.65 17.45 -60.22
CA GLU A 24 -48.76 16.66 -59.65
C GLU A 24 -48.48 16.29 -58.19
N ALA A 25 -47.23 15.96 -57.85
CA ALA A 25 -46.82 15.66 -56.49
C ALA A 25 -46.93 16.91 -55.59
N GLU A 26 -46.58 18.09 -56.09
CA GLU A 26 -46.70 19.35 -55.35
C GLU A 26 -48.15 19.79 -55.17
N ARG A 27 -48.99 19.73 -56.21
CA ARG A 27 -50.43 19.99 -56.11
C ARG A 27 -51.11 19.04 -55.11
N ARG A 28 -50.69 17.77 -55.09
CA ARG A 28 -51.18 16.79 -54.10
C ARG A 28 -50.73 17.14 -52.67
N ARG A 29 -49.50 17.61 -52.47
CA ARG A 29 -49.02 18.09 -51.16
C ARG A 29 -49.80 19.32 -50.69
N GLN A 30 -50.03 20.28 -51.58
CA GLN A 30 -50.82 21.48 -51.29
C GLN A 30 -52.28 21.14 -50.96
N TYR A 31 -52.90 20.21 -51.71
CA TYR A 31 -54.24 19.72 -51.43
C TYR A 31 -54.33 19.00 -50.07
N VAL A 32 -53.37 18.13 -49.75
CA VAL A 32 -53.30 17.43 -48.45
C VAL A 32 -53.08 18.40 -47.30
N ALA A 33 -52.28 19.46 -47.50
CA ALA A 33 -52.05 20.50 -46.51
C ALA A 33 -53.32 21.33 -46.24
N ALA A 34 -54.02 21.76 -47.29
CA ALA A 34 -55.26 22.55 -47.19
C ALA A 34 -56.46 21.74 -46.67
N ASN A 35 -56.50 20.42 -46.90
CA ASN A 35 -57.62 19.54 -46.51
C ASN A 35 -57.24 18.56 -45.39
N ARG A 36 -56.24 18.91 -44.58
CA ARG A 36 -55.65 17.99 -43.59
C ARG A 36 -56.67 17.41 -42.61
N ASP A 37 -57.59 18.23 -42.11
CA ASP A 37 -58.57 17.79 -41.12
C ASP A 37 -59.72 17.00 -41.76
N ARG A 38 -60.18 17.41 -42.95
CA ARG A 38 -61.14 16.63 -43.75
C ARG A 38 -60.60 15.23 -44.11
N ILE A 39 -59.32 15.14 -44.48
CA ILE A 39 -58.64 13.86 -44.77
C ILE A 39 -58.49 13.02 -43.49
N ARG A 40 -58.25 13.64 -42.33
CA ARG A 40 -58.19 12.93 -41.04
C ARG A 40 -59.55 12.36 -40.65
N GLU A 41 -60.63 13.12 -40.82
CA GLU A 41 -62.00 12.68 -40.54
C GLU A 41 -62.44 11.56 -41.48
N LEU A 42 -62.19 11.71 -42.80
CA LEU A 42 -62.43 10.66 -43.78
C LEU A 42 -61.64 9.38 -43.46
N ASN A 43 -60.37 9.50 -43.08
CA ASN A 43 -59.58 8.34 -42.65
C ASN A 43 -60.08 7.75 -41.32
N ARG A 44 -60.63 8.56 -40.41
CA ARG A 44 -61.21 8.10 -39.15
C ARG A 44 -62.47 7.28 -39.40
N LEU A 45 -63.39 7.81 -40.22
CA LEU A 45 -64.62 7.13 -40.63
C LEU A 45 -64.32 5.84 -41.40
N TRP A 46 -63.39 5.92 -42.36
CA TRP A 46 -62.97 4.75 -43.12
C TRP A 46 -62.34 3.67 -42.21
N ARG A 47 -61.50 4.05 -41.24
CA ARG A 47 -60.94 3.10 -40.27
C ARG A 47 -61.98 2.52 -39.31
N SER A 48 -63.02 3.27 -38.93
CA SER A 48 -64.11 2.72 -38.11
C SER A 48 -65.00 1.75 -38.89
N GLU A 49 -65.25 2.01 -40.18
CA GLU A 49 -66.06 1.16 -41.04
C GLU A 49 -65.29 -0.07 -41.58
N HIS A 50 -63.97 0.07 -41.79
CA HIS A 50 -63.13 -0.95 -42.44
C HIS A 50 -61.96 -1.41 -41.57
N LEU A 51 -62.18 -1.47 -40.25
CA LEU A 51 -61.14 -1.77 -39.27
C LEU A 51 -60.44 -3.11 -39.53
N ASP A 52 -61.21 -4.14 -39.89
CA ASP A 52 -60.67 -5.48 -40.16
C ASP A 52 -59.90 -5.55 -41.49
N ARG A 53 -60.37 -4.84 -42.53
CA ARG A 53 -59.66 -4.72 -43.81
C ARG A 53 -58.36 -3.93 -43.66
N ALA A 54 -58.34 -2.90 -42.81
CA ALA A 54 -57.13 -2.15 -42.48
C ALA A 54 -56.11 -3.02 -41.71
N ARG A 55 -56.57 -3.85 -40.77
CA ARG A 55 -55.72 -4.83 -40.06
C ARG A 55 -55.15 -5.87 -41.01
N GLU A 56 -55.93 -6.36 -41.97
CA GLU A 56 -55.49 -7.33 -42.97
C GLU A 56 -54.42 -6.73 -43.92
N LEU A 57 -54.66 -5.52 -44.44
CA LEU A 57 -53.66 -4.81 -45.27
C LEU A 57 -52.36 -4.53 -44.50
N ASN A 58 -52.45 -4.22 -43.20
CA ASN A 58 -51.28 -4.04 -42.35
C ASN A 58 -50.51 -5.36 -42.14
N ARG A 59 -51.22 -6.46 -41.85
CA ARG A 59 -50.63 -7.81 -41.74
C ARG A 59 -49.92 -8.21 -43.04
N ASP A 60 -50.54 -7.97 -44.18
CA ASP A 60 -49.95 -8.27 -45.49
C ASP A 60 -48.78 -7.35 -45.84
N SER A 61 -48.85 -6.06 -45.48
CA SER A 61 -47.72 -5.13 -45.61
C SER A 61 -46.52 -5.60 -44.79
N MET A 62 -46.75 -6.03 -43.54
CA MET A 62 -45.72 -6.58 -42.65
C MET A 62 -45.14 -7.89 -43.20
N ARG A 63 -45.98 -8.79 -43.75
CA ARG A 63 -45.52 -10.01 -44.43
C ARG A 63 -44.64 -9.69 -45.63
N ARG A 64 -45.04 -8.75 -46.49
CA ARG A 64 -44.23 -8.33 -47.65
C ARG A 64 -42.91 -7.66 -47.23
N ALA A 65 -42.94 -6.84 -46.17
CA ALA A 65 -41.73 -6.22 -45.62
C ALA A 65 -40.78 -7.26 -45.02
N ALA A 66 -41.30 -8.25 -44.28
CA ALA A 66 -40.53 -9.37 -43.77
C ALA A 66 -39.93 -10.20 -44.90
N ALA A 67 -40.69 -10.50 -45.96
CA ALA A 67 -40.20 -11.21 -47.14
C ALA A 67 -39.12 -10.43 -47.91
N ARG A 68 -39.17 -9.10 -47.95
CA ARG A 68 -38.07 -8.28 -48.49
C ARG A 68 -36.82 -8.38 -47.63
N ARG A 69 -36.95 -8.22 -46.30
CA ARG A 69 -35.83 -8.36 -45.35
C ARG A 69 -35.18 -9.75 -45.44
N HIS A 70 -36.00 -10.80 -45.55
CA HIS A 70 -35.51 -12.18 -45.69
C HIS A 70 -34.71 -12.35 -46.98
N ARG A 71 -35.25 -11.90 -48.12
CA ARG A 71 -34.54 -11.95 -49.40
C ARG A 71 -33.23 -11.16 -49.38
N GLU A 72 -33.23 -9.97 -48.80
CA GLU A 72 -31.99 -9.19 -48.64
C GLU A 72 -30.98 -9.89 -47.72
N ALA A 73 -31.44 -10.50 -46.63
CA ALA A 73 -30.58 -11.26 -45.71
C ALA A 73 -29.98 -12.49 -46.40
N GLU A 74 -30.77 -13.22 -47.20
CA GLU A 74 -30.29 -14.34 -48.02
C GLU A 74 -29.26 -13.89 -49.06
N VAL A 75 -29.51 -12.79 -49.77
CA VAL A 75 -28.56 -12.23 -50.74
C VAL A 75 -27.25 -11.84 -50.05
N ARG A 76 -27.32 -11.19 -48.88
CA ARG A 76 -26.12 -10.87 -48.08
C ARG A 76 -25.42 -12.15 -47.59
N ALA A 77 -26.16 -13.18 -47.18
CA ALA A 77 -25.61 -14.46 -46.74
C ALA A 77 -24.87 -15.18 -47.89
N ARG A 78 -25.50 -15.30 -49.06
CA ARG A 78 -24.86 -15.83 -50.28
C ARG A 78 -23.65 -15.00 -50.68
N GLY A 79 -23.70 -13.67 -50.51
CA GLY A 79 -22.54 -12.78 -50.68
C GLY A 79 -21.38 -13.11 -49.74
N ARG A 80 -21.66 -13.31 -48.44
CA ARG A 80 -20.65 -13.70 -47.44
C ARG A 80 -20.04 -15.07 -47.75
N GLU A 81 -20.85 -16.05 -48.13
CA GLU A 81 -20.34 -17.39 -48.50
C GLU A 81 -19.45 -17.33 -49.74
N ARG A 82 -19.86 -16.61 -50.80
CA ARG A 82 -19.00 -16.40 -51.98
C ARG A 82 -17.68 -15.70 -51.62
N ALA A 83 -17.72 -14.67 -50.79
CA ALA A 83 -16.51 -13.98 -50.32
C ALA A 83 -15.63 -14.87 -49.42
N LYS A 84 -16.22 -15.77 -48.63
CA LYS A 84 -15.49 -16.76 -47.84
C LYS A 84 -14.79 -17.77 -48.74
N LEU A 85 -15.51 -18.34 -49.71
CA LEU A 85 -14.95 -19.28 -50.70
C LEU A 85 -13.84 -18.62 -51.52
N TRP A 86 -14.03 -17.36 -51.95
CA TRP A 86 -13.01 -16.61 -52.67
C TRP A 86 -11.73 -16.40 -51.82
N ARG A 87 -11.87 -16.08 -50.53
CA ARG A 87 -10.74 -15.93 -49.60
C ARG A 87 -9.96 -17.23 -49.39
N VAL A 88 -10.63 -18.37 -49.39
CA VAL A 88 -9.99 -19.69 -49.27
C VAL A 88 -9.28 -20.06 -50.58
N ALA A 89 -9.90 -19.79 -51.72
CA ALA A 89 -9.33 -20.09 -53.03
C ALA A 89 -8.16 -19.16 -53.43
N HIS A 90 -8.08 -17.94 -52.88
CA HIS A 90 -7.06 -16.95 -53.26
C HIS A 90 -6.32 -16.37 -52.04
N PRO A 91 -5.55 -17.18 -51.29
CA PRO A 91 -4.83 -16.72 -50.11
C PRO A 91 -3.71 -15.72 -50.43
N GLU A 92 -3.05 -15.86 -51.58
CA GLU A 92 -1.93 -15.01 -51.99
C GLU A 92 -2.40 -13.61 -52.39
N ARG A 93 -3.44 -13.50 -53.23
CA ARG A 93 -4.05 -12.20 -53.59
C ARG A 93 -4.58 -11.45 -52.38
N ARG A 94 -5.07 -12.15 -51.35
CA ARG A 94 -5.45 -11.54 -50.08
C ARG A 94 -4.25 -10.95 -49.34
N ARG A 95 -3.13 -11.68 -49.29
CA ARG A 95 -1.89 -11.19 -48.66
C ARG A 95 -1.35 -9.98 -49.41
N GLU A 96 -1.33 -10.01 -50.74
CA GLU A 96 -0.89 -8.89 -51.57
C GLU A 96 -1.78 -7.66 -51.39
N TYR A 97 -3.11 -7.83 -51.43
CA TYR A 97 -4.06 -6.75 -51.17
C TYR A 97 -3.88 -6.17 -49.77
N GLN A 98 -3.73 -7.02 -48.75
CA GLN A 98 -3.49 -6.58 -47.38
C GLN A 98 -2.14 -5.85 -47.25
N GLN A 99 -1.08 -6.32 -47.90
CA GLN A 99 0.23 -5.66 -47.90
C GLN A 99 0.16 -4.28 -48.56
N ARG A 100 -0.50 -4.17 -49.73
CA ARG A 100 -0.72 -2.88 -50.42
C ARG A 100 -1.55 -1.93 -49.56
N TRP A 101 -2.65 -2.42 -48.98
CA TRP A 101 -3.49 -1.61 -48.10
C TRP A 101 -2.75 -1.12 -46.86
N VAL A 102 -1.92 -1.98 -46.22
CA VAL A 102 -1.08 -1.58 -45.07
C VAL A 102 0.01 -0.61 -45.47
N ALA A 103 0.60 -0.75 -46.67
CA ALA A 103 1.61 0.18 -47.17
C ALA A 103 0.98 1.57 -47.44
N GLU A 104 -0.18 1.61 -48.08
CA GLU A 104 -0.93 2.85 -48.38
C GLU A 104 -1.54 3.50 -47.13
N ASN A 105 -1.92 2.70 -46.11
CA ASN A 105 -2.55 3.19 -44.88
C ASN A 105 -1.65 3.01 -43.65
N ARG A 106 -0.32 3.09 -43.85
CA ARG A 106 0.68 2.84 -42.80
C ARG A 106 0.49 3.73 -41.57
N GLU A 107 0.12 4.98 -41.78
CA GLU A 107 -0.13 5.95 -40.71
C GLU A 107 -1.39 5.61 -39.91
N LYS A 108 -2.50 5.27 -40.57
CA LYS A 108 -3.74 4.86 -39.89
C LYS A 108 -3.57 3.58 -39.08
N VAL A 109 -2.80 2.62 -39.62
CA VAL A 109 -2.45 1.39 -38.89
C VAL A 109 -1.63 1.72 -37.66
N ARG A 110 -0.61 2.59 -37.79
CA ARG A 110 0.21 3.03 -36.66
C ARG A 110 -0.62 3.76 -35.60
N GLU A 111 -1.49 4.67 -36.00
CA GLU A 111 -2.36 5.42 -35.10
C GLU A 111 -3.36 4.52 -34.37
N TYR A 112 -3.95 3.54 -35.07
CA TYR A 112 -4.81 2.53 -34.44
C TYR A 112 -4.04 1.73 -33.37
N TYR A 113 -2.84 1.26 -33.70
CA TYR A 113 -2.00 0.55 -32.74
C TYR A 113 -1.57 1.46 -31.58
N ASN A 114 -1.21 2.72 -31.83
CA ASN A 114 -0.84 3.66 -30.78
C ASN A 114 -2.01 3.88 -29.80
N ARG A 115 -3.24 4.13 -30.30
CA ARG A 115 -4.43 4.27 -29.45
C ARG A 115 -4.74 3.00 -28.65
N TYR A 116 -4.54 1.83 -29.26
CA TYR A 116 -4.66 0.55 -28.55
C TYR A 116 -3.61 0.41 -27.45
N TYR A 117 -2.34 0.72 -27.73
CA TYR A 117 -1.25 0.68 -26.76
C TYR A 117 -1.39 1.71 -25.65
N GLU A 118 -1.94 2.89 -25.93
CA GLU A 118 -2.19 3.92 -24.91
C GLU A 118 -3.27 3.46 -23.93
N SER A 119 -4.37 2.89 -24.44
CA SER A 119 -5.48 2.41 -23.61
C SER A 119 -5.20 1.08 -22.89
N HIS A 120 -4.29 0.25 -23.41
CA HIS A 120 -3.97 -1.08 -22.86
C HIS A 120 -2.50 -1.20 -22.44
N ARG A 121 -1.84 -0.06 -22.16
CA ARG A 121 -0.42 0.00 -21.84
C ARG A 121 -0.07 -0.91 -20.68
N ASP A 122 -0.88 -0.86 -19.62
CA ASP A 122 -0.62 -1.57 -18.37
C ASP A 122 -0.87 -3.07 -18.54
N GLU A 123 -1.92 -3.47 -19.27
CA GLU A 123 -2.21 -4.89 -19.57
C GLU A 123 -1.08 -5.52 -20.40
N VAL A 124 -0.61 -4.83 -21.44
CA VAL A 124 0.48 -5.33 -22.29
C VAL A 124 1.78 -5.43 -21.50
N ASN A 125 2.08 -4.42 -20.67
CA ASN A 125 3.26 -4.43 -19.81
C ASN A 125 3.18 -5.54 -18.75
N ALA A 126 2.02 -5.76 -18.15
CA ALA A 126 1.76 -6.83 -17.20
C ALA A 126 1.99 -8.20 -17.85
N ARG A 127 1.37 -8.47 -19.00
CA ARG A 127 1.56 -9.72 -19.74
C ARG A 127 3.01 -9.95 -20.16
N ALA A 128 3.71 -8.89 -20.56
CA ALA A 128 5.14 -8.97 -20.89
C ALA A 128 6.02 -9.17 -19.64
N ALA A 129 5.57 -8.71 -18.47
CA ALA A 129 6.23 -8.90 -17.19
C ALA A 129 6.01 -10.34 -16.69
N ASP A 130 4.79 -10.86 -16.73
CA ASP A 130 4.43 -12.23 -16.36
C ASP A 130 5.24 -13.24 -17.17
N ARG A 131 5.40 -13.01 -18.49
CA ARG A 131 6.23 -13.86 -19.34
C ARG A 131 7.70 -13.86 -18.93
N ARG A 132 8.23 -12.74 -18.45
CA ARG A 132 9.63 -12.65 -17.99
C ARG A 132 9.82 -13.34 -16.64
N ASP A 133 8.82 -13.27 -15.76
CA ASP A 133 8.87 -13.88 -14.44
C ASP A 133 8.63 -15.40 -14.48
N ALA A 134 7.82 -15.88 -15.42
CA ALA A 134 7.57 -17.32 -15.61
C ALA A 134 8.81 -18.10 -16.05
N ASP A 135 9.73 -17.46 -16.79
CA ASP A 135 11.00 -18.08 -17.23
C ASP A 135 12.15 -17.05 -17.22
N PRO A 136 12.74 -16.80 -16.03
CA PRO A 136 13.80 -15.82 -15.88
C PRO A 136 15.10 -16.26 -16.57
N GLU A 137 15.35 -17.57 -16.67
CA GLU A 137 16.57 -18.11 -17.29
C GLU A 137 16.53 -17.97 -18.82
N ARG A 138 15.40 -18.27 -19.46
CA ARG A 138 15.23 -18.01 -20.90
C ARG A 138 15.34 -16.54 -21.22
N THR A 139 14.81 -15.66 -20.36
CA THR A 139 14.96 -14.20 -20.52
C THR A 139 16.44 -13.78 -20.46
N LYS A 140 17.21 -14.32 -19.50
CA LYS A 140 18.66 -14.08 -19.42
C LYS A 140 19.39 -14.61 -20.66
N GLN A 141 19.05 -15.79 -21.15
CA GLN A 141 19.64 -16.39 -22.35
C GLN A 141 19.34 -15.56 -23.60
N ILE A 142 18.09 -15.13 -23.81
CA ILE A 142 17.71 -14.25 -24.92
C ILE A 142 18.48 -12.92 -24.84
N THR A 143 18.60 -12.35 -23.63
CA THR A 143 19.34 -11.10 -23.41
C THR A 143 20.83 -11.27 -23.73
N ARG A 144 21.44 -12.40 -23.33
CA ARG A 144 22.83 -12.75 -23.66
C ARG A 144 23.03 -12.92 -25.15
N GLN A 145 22.18 -13.71 -25.81
CA GLN A 145 22.24 -13.93 -27.26
C GLN A 145 22.05 -12.63 -28.04
N TRP A 146 21.14 -11.75 -27.60
CA TRP A 146 20.98 -10.43 -28.20
C TRP A 146 22.25 -9.58 -28.01
N ALA A 147 22.84 -9.59 -26.82
CA ALA A 147 24.05 -8.84 -26.51
C ALA A 147 25.27 -9.33 -27.31
N GLU A 148 25.37 -10.64 -27.57
CA GLU A 148 26.40 -11.24 -28.42
C GLU A 148 26.20 -10.85 -29.89
N ARG A 149 24.99 -10.99 -30.43
CA ARG A 149 24.68 -10.59 -31.82
C ARG A 149 24.81 -9.10 -32.07
N ASN A 150 24.62 -8.27 -31.04
CA ASN A 150 24.70 -6.81 -31.12
C ASN A 150 25.95 -6.24 -30.45
N LYS A 151 27.05 -7.01 -30.40
CA LYS A 151 28.29 -6.58 -29.74
C LYS A 151 28.85 -5.28 -30.33
N GLU A 152 28.88 -5.16 -31.66
CA GLU A 152 29.33 -3.95 -32.35
C GLU A 152 28.40 -2.77 -32.11
N ARG A 153 27.08 -2.97 -32.22
CA ARG A 153 26.10 -1.93 -31.90
C ARG A 153 26.21 -1.42 -30.46
N ARG A 154 26.53 -2.31 -29.50
CA ARG A 154 26.79 -1.91 -28.11
C ARG A 154 28.09 -1.13 -27.97
N ALA A 155 29.14 -1.53 -28.69
CA ALA A 155 30.41 -0.81 -28.71
C ALA A 155 30.26 0.58 -29.36
N GLU A 156 29.50 0.68 -30.45
CA GLU A 156 29.14 1.94 -31.11
C GLU A 156 28.33 2.85 -30.19
N LEU A 157 27.31 2.32 -29.49
CA LEU A 157 26.59 3.08 -28.47
C LEU A 157 27.52 3.57 -27.35
N GLN A 158 28.52 2.79 -26.94
CA GLN A 158 29.52 3.25 -25.97
C GLN A 158 30.45 4.32 -26.55
N ARG A 159 30.82 4.23 -27.83
CA ARG A 159 31.59 5.29 -28.53
C ARG A 159 30.77 6.58 -28.60
N ASN A 160 29.50 6.50 -28.98
CA ASN A 160 28.59 7.65 -29.06
C ASN A 160 28.27 8.26 -27.68
N ARG A 161 28.31 7.46 -26.60
CA ARG A 161 28.24 8.03 -25.23
C ARG A 161 29.53 8.74 -24.82
N ARG A 162 30.67 8.31 -25.32
CA ARG A 162 32.00 8.91 -25.05
C ARG A 162 32.36 10.04 -26.01
N SER A 163 31.60 10.22 -27.09
CA SER A 163 31.85 11.26 -28.08
C SER A 163 31.49 12.65 -27.57
N ASP A 164 30.58 12.74 -26.59
CA ASP A 164 30.30 13.96 -25.84
C ASP A 164 31.17 13.99 -24.57
N PRO A 165 32.21 14.83 -24.52
CA PRO A 165 33.13 14.86 -23.39
C PRO A 165 32.48 15.36 -22.09
N GLU A 166 31.52 16.28 -22.17
CA GLU A 166 30.88 16.88 -20.99
C GLU A 166 29.93 15.90 -20.32
N ILE A 167 29.08 15.22 -21.10
CA ILE A 167 28.21 14.16 -20.58
C ILE A 167 29.05 13.03 -19.99
N TYR A 168 30.10 12.59 -20.68
CA TYR A 168 30.96 11.52 -20.19
C TYR A 168 31.72 11.90 -18.90
N GLN A 169 32.21 13.14 -18.79
CA GLN A 169 32.82 13.64 -17.57
C GLN A 169 31.83 13.66 -16.40
N SER A 170 30.60 14.14 -16.61
CA SER A 170 29.56 14.14 -15.58
C SER A 170 29.23 12.72 -15.09
N GLU A 171 29.19 11.73 -15.99
CA GLU A 171 29.01 10.31 -15.63
C GLU A 171 30.19 9.78 -14.80
N LEU A 172 31.43 10.15 -15.14
CA LEU A 172 32.63 9.75 -14.39
C LEU A 172 32.64 10.38 -12.99
N GLU A 173 32.26 11.65 -12.87
CA GLU A 173 32.15 12.36 -11.59
C GLU A 173 31.08 11.75 -10.69
N ALA A 174 29.90 11.44 -11.23
CA ALA A 174 28.83 10.75 -10.50
C ALA A 174 29.30 9.37 -9.99
N ASN A 175 30.01 8.61 -10.82
CA ASN A 175 30.62 7.34 -10.41
C ASN A 175 31.68 7.51 -9.31
N ALA A 176 32.52 8.55 -9.41
CA ALA A 176 33.51 8.87 -8.40
C ALA A 176 32.85 9.28 -7.07
N ALA A 177 31.80 10.09 -7.11
CA ALA A 177 31.01 10.50 -5.94
C ALA A 177 30.35 9.29 -5.26
N ALA A 178 29.74 8.38 -6.02
CA ALA A 178 29.17 7.15 -5.48
C ALA A 178 30.21 6.28 -4.76
N ARG A 179 31.42 6.16 -5.33
CA ARG A 179 32.55 5.46 -4.70
C ARG A 179 33.04 6.16 -3.42
N ARG A 180 33.07 7.51 -3.39
CA ARG A 180 33.41 8.28 -2.17
C ARG A 180 32.36 8.05 -1.08
N LEU A 181 31.07 8.11 -1.40
CA LEU A 181 29.97 7.84 -0.47
C LEU A 181 30.06 6.44 0.12
N LYS A 182 30.28 5.41 -0.71
CA LYS A 182 30.43 4.03 -0.22
C LYS A 182 31.56 3.89 0.80
N ARG A 183 32.72 4.53 0.54
CA ARG A 183 33.86 4.53 1.47
C ARG A 183 33.56 5.30 2.75
N SER A 184 32.86 6.43 2.66
CA SER A 184 32.43 7.22 3.82
C SER A 184 31.47 6.45 4.73
N LEU A 185 30.46 5.79 4.16
CA LEU A 185 29.53 4.93 4.91
C LEU A 185 30.28 3.79 5.63
N SER A 186 31.17 3.11 4.91
CA SER A 186 31.98 2.04 5.49
C SER A 186 32.87 2.53 6.64
N ARG A 187 33.47 3.72 6.52
CA ARG A 187 34.29 4.31 7.60
C ARG A 187 33.45 4.68 8.82
N ALA A 188 32.19 5.07 8.63
CA ALA A 188 31.25 5.36 9.71
C ALA A 188 30.67 4.11 10.38
N GLY A 189 31.09 2.89 9.98
CA GLY A 189 30.48 1.65 10.45
C GLY A 189 29.03 1.46 9.99
N LEU A 190 28.56 2.33 9.08
CA LEU A 190 27.23 2.24 8.51
C LEU A 190 27.25 1.22 7.38
N PRO A 191 26.25 0.33 7.29
CA PRO A 191 26.15 -0.58 6.18
C PRO A 191 26.12 0.25 4.89
N PRO A 192 26.89 -0.14 3.85
CA PRO A 192 26.76 0.51 2.55
C PRO A 192 25.30 0.39 2.13
N LYS A 193 24.73 1.43 1.50
CA LYS A 193 23.33 1.41 1.02
C LYS A 193 23.08 0.05 0.39
N LEU A 194 22.26 -0.78 1.05
CA LEU A 194 21.89 -2.10 0.58
C LEU A 194 21.05 -1.86 -0.66
N LEU A 195 21.74 -1.74 -1.80
CA LEU A 195 21.18 -2.07 -3.09
C LEU A 195 21.08 -3.60 -3.14
N HIS A 196 20.36 -4.21 -2.20
CA HIS A 196 19.68 -5.44 -2.57
C HIS A 196 18.77 -4.99 -3.69
N ALA A 197 19.25 -5.14 -4.92
CA ALA A 197 18.44 -4.99 -6.10
C ALA A 197 17.46 -6.15 -6.02
N THR A 198 16.44 -5.98 -5.18
CA THR A 198 15.27 -6.83 -5.18
C THR A 198 14.90 -6.93 -6.63
N THR A 199 14.97 -8.15 -7.14
CA THR A 199 14.82 -8.37 -8.57
C THR A 199 13.49 -7.75 -8.97
N ALA A 200 13.37 -7.28 -10.21
CA ALA A 200 12.09 -6.68 -10.63
C ALA A 200 10.92 -7.65 -10.39
N ALA A 201 11.17 -8.96 -10.43
CA ALA A 201 10.23 -10.01 -10.06
C ALA A 201 9.91 -10.01 -8.56
N GLU A 202 10.90 -10.02 -7.66
CA GLU A 202 10.69 -9.92 -6.21
C GLU A 202 9.93 -8.64 -5.81
N ARG A 203 10.25 -7.50 -6.41
CA ARG A 203 9.50 -6.25 -6.13
C ARG A 203 8.03 -6.38 -6.47
N ARG A 204 7.72 -6.98 -7.61
CA ARG A 204 6.34 -7.23 -8.06
C ARG A 204 5.65 -8.34 -7.26
N ALA A 205 6.40 -9.32 -6.75
CA ALA A 205 5.86 -10.30 -5.81
C ALA A 205 5.50 -9.62 -4.48
N ASN A 206 6.42 -8.84 -3.92
CA ASN A 206 6.19 -8.09 -2.68
C ASN A 206 5.05 -7.07 -2.82
N GLU A 207 4.93 -6.42 -3.97
CA GLU A 207 3.82 -5.49 -4.26
C GLU A 207 2.48 -6.23 -4.29
N ARG A 208 2.41 -7.39 -4.96
CA ARG A 208 1.21 -8.24 -4.95
C ARG A 208 0.88 -8.78 -3.56
N GLU A 209 1.89 -9.20 -2.80
CA GLU A 209 1.71 -9.64 -1.41
C GLU A 209 1.26 -8.49 -0.51
N ALA A 210 1.82 -7.29 -0.69
CA ALA A 210 1.39 -6.10 0.02
C ALA A 210 -0.06 -5.74 -0.32
N ASP A 211 -0.42 -5.72 -1.60
CA ASP A 211 -1.79 -5.47 -2.04
C ASP A 211 -2.76 -6.51 -1.47
N ALA A 212 -2.41 -7.80 -1.53
CA ALA A 212 -3.21 -8.86 -0.93
C ALA A 212 -3.36 -8.66 0.59
N TYR A 213 -2.28 -8.27 1.26
CA TYR A 213 -2.26 -8.02 2.70
C TYR A 213 -3.11 -6.79 3.08
N PHE A 214 -2.98 -5.66 2.38
CA PHE A 214 -3.68 -4.41 2.69
C PHE A 214 -5.15 -4.38 2.25
N ASN A 215 -5.50 -5.13 1.20
CA ASN A 215 -6.88 -5.21 0.70
C ASN A 215 -7.68 -6.38 1.31
N ASP A 216 -7.12 -7.12 2.27
CA ASP A 216 -7.85 -8.17 2.98
C ASP A 216 -8.99 -7.55 3.84
N PRO A 217 -10.27 -7.87 3.55
CA PRO A 217 -11.40 -7.29 4.27
C PRO A 217 -11.49 -7.73 5.75
N SER A 218 -10.88 -8.86 6.12
CA SER A 218 -10.90 -9.38 7.50
C SER A 218 -9.87 -8.68 8.40
N ARG A 219 -8.89 -8.01 7.80
CA ARG A 219 -7.72 -7.50 8.51
C ARG A 219 -7.99 -6.40 9.54
N PRO A 220 -8.87 -5.41 9.30
CA PRO A 220 -9.18 -4.41 10.33
C PRO A 220 -9.76 -5.06 11.60
N GLU A 221 -10.60 -6.09 11.43
CA GLU A 221 -11.19 -6.81 12.55
C GLU A 221 -10.16 -7.73 13.23
N HIS A 222 -9.27 -8.39 12.47
CA HIS A 222 -8.13 -9.15 13.03
C HIS A 222 -7.25 -8.27 13.91
N LEU A 223 -6.85 -7.09 13.41
CA LEU A 223 -6.03 -6.14 14.18
C LEU A 223 -6.76 -5.64 15.42
N ARG A 224 -8.06 -5.37 15.32
CA ARG A 224 -8.87 -4.99 16.48
C ARG A 224 -8.90 -6.10 17.53
N GLN A 225 -9.17 -7.35 17.13
CA GLN A 225 -9.18 -8.50 18.03
C GLN A 225 -7.81 -8.69 18.68
N PHE A 226 -6.72 -8.57 17.91
CA PHE A 226 -5.36 -8.69 18.42
C PHE A 226 -5.06 -7.61 19.47
N THR A 227 -5.38 -6.35 19.18
CA THR A 227 -5.14 -5.23 20.10
C THR A 227 -5.95 -5.40 21.38
N VAL A 228 -7.25 -5.65 21.29
CA VAL A 228 -8.11 -5.86 22.47
C VAL A 228 -7.62 -7.05 23.31
N PHE A 229 -7.19 -8.13 22.65
CA PHE A 229 -6.64 -9.30 23.32
C PHE A 229 -5.34 -8.97 24.05
N ALA A 230 -4.39 -8.33 23.39
CA ALA A 230 -3.11 -7.95 23.98
C ALA A 230 -3.26 -6.94 25.12
N GLU A 231 -4.16 -5.96 25.00
CA GLU A 231 -4.49 -5.01 26.05
C GLU A 231 -5.13 -5.71 27.26
N SER A 232 -6.12 -6.57 27.03
CA SER A 232 -6.77 -7.35 28.09
C SER A 232 -5.79 -8.27 28.81
N LEU A 233 -4.88 -8.91 28.06
CA LEU A 233 -3.80 -9.74 28.59
C LEU A 233 -2.87 -8.92 29.49
N THR A 234 -2.48 -7.73 29.04
CA THR A 234 -1.59 -6.83 29.77
C THR A 234 -2.24 -6.28 31.03
N GLU A 235 -3.49 -5.79 30.93
CA GLU A 235 -4.25 -5.31 32.08
C GLU A 235 -4.40 -6.42 33.14
N HIS A 236 -4.74 -7.64 32.71
CA HIS A 236 -4.91 -8.76 33.63
C HIS A 236 -3.59 -9.15 34.30
N MET A 237 -2.48 -9.16 33.56
CA MET A 237 -1.15 -9.44 34.11
C MET A 237 -0.71 -8.37 35.13
N LEU A 238 -0.93 -7.09 34.83
CA LEU A 238 -0.58 -6.00 35.75
C LEU A 238 -1.41 -6.06 37.04
N LYS A 239 -2.69 -6.41 36.93
CA LYS A 239 -3.60 -6.47 38.09
C LYS A 239 -3.43 -7.73 38.93
N ASN A 240 -3.23 -8.89 38.30
CA ASN A 240 -3.29 -10.19 38.97
C ASN A 240 -1.97 -10.97 38.94
N GLY A 241 -0.89 -10.41 38.37
CA GLY A 241 0.36 -11.11 38.12
C GLY A 241 0.98 -11.74 39.36
N ALA A 242 0.92 -11.08 40.52
CA ALA A 242 1.42 -11.64 41.78
C ALA A 242 0.68 -12.91 42.20
N ARG A 243 -0.66 -12.87 42.22
CA ARG A 243 -1.51 -14.03 42.56
C ARG A 243 -1.34 -15.17 41.57
N LEU A 244 -1.14 -14.86 40.29
CA LEU A 244 -0.89 -15.86 39.25
C LEU A 244 0.47 -16.53 39.43
N ARG A 245 1.50 -15.79 39.84
CA ARG A 245 2.82 -16.35 40.18
C ARG A 245 2.72 -17.29 41.39
N GLU A 246 2.04 -16.89 42.46
CA GLU A 246 1.80 -17.77 43.63
C GLU A 246 1.11 -19.08 43.23
N PHE A 247 0.08 -19.00 42.39
CA PHE A 247 -0.58 -20.18 41.83
C PHE A 247 0.39 -21.05 41.02
N ALA A 248 1.19 -20.44 40.15
CA ALA A 248 2.13 -21.15 39.31
C ALA A 248 3.27 -21.80 40.11
N ASP A 249 3.76 -21.14 41.17
CA ASP A 249 4.76 -21.69 42.09
C ASP A 249 4.21 -22.93 42.81
N ALA A 250 2.99 -22.86 43.36
CA ALA A 250 2.34 -23.99 44.00
C ALA A 250 2.11 -25.16 43.01
N TYR A 251 1.77 -24.86 41.76
CA TYR A 251 1.63 -25.86 40.70
C TYR A 251 2.98 -26.52 40.36
N VAL A 252 4.06 -25.74 40.20
CA VAL A 252 5.41 -26.27 39.93
C VAL A 252 5.90 -27.14 41.09
N GLU A 253 5.67 -26.72 42.33
CA GLU A 253 6.02 -27.50 43.51
C GLU A 253 5.28 -28.85 43.54
N THR A 254 3.97 -28.84 43.30
CA THR A 254 3.15 -30.05 43.24
C THR A 254 3.62 -30.99 42.12
N ARG A 255 3.92 -30.42 40.95
CA ARG A 255 4.44 -31.16 39.80
C ARG A 255 5.80 -31.81 40.09
N SER A 256 6.67 -31.09 40.80
CA SER A 256 7.97 -31.60 41.26
C SER A 256 7.80 -32.78 42.22
N ARG A 257 6.87 -32.69 43.18
CA ARG A 257 6.54 -33.79 44.10
C ARG A 257 6.03 -35.04 43.38
N MET A 258 5.40 -34.89 42.21
CA MET A 258 4.95 -36.00 41.37
C MET A 258 6.04 -36.57 40.45
N GLY A 259 7.27 -36.03 40.48
CA GLY A 259 8.38 -36.48 39.62
C GLY A 259 8.22 -36.10 38.14
N LEU A 260 7.36 -35.13 37.83
CA LEU A 260 7.16 -34.66 36.46
C LEU A 260 8.22 -33.61 36.07
N PRO A 261 8.57 -33.47 34.78
CA PRO A 261 9.57 -32.50 34.34
C PRO A 261 9.21 -31.06 34.77
N PRO A 262 10.19 -30.26 35.23
CA PRO A 262 9.95 -28.89 35.66
C PRO A 262 9.53 -28.03 34.47
N ILE A 263 8.54 -27.17 34.70
CA ILE A 263 8.07 -26.18 33.72
C ILE A 263 8.34 -24.80 34.31
N PRO A 264 8.85 -23.82 33.53
CA PRO A 264 9.06 -22.47 34.03
C PRO A 264 7.76 -21.84 34.54
N VAL A 265 7.84 -21.20 35.71
CA VAL A 265 6.71 -20.50 36.36
C VAL A 265 6.07 -19.48 35.41
N GLU A 266 6.89 -18.70 34.70
CA GLU A 266 6.40 -17.71 33.73
C GLU A 266 5.53 -18.36 32.64
N THR A 267 5.90 -19.54 32.14
CA THR A 267 5.13 -20.23 31.10
C THR A 267 3.73 -20.60 31.60
N ILE A 268 3.62 -21.07 32.85
CA ILE A 268 2.33 -21.43 33.47
C ILE A 268 1.49 -20.17 33.71
N VAL A 269 2.09 -19.09 34.20
CA VAL A 269 1.41 -17.80 34.41
C VAL A 269 0.80 -17.31 33.10
N TYR A 270 1.59 -17.20 32.03
CA TYR A 270 1.10 -16.68 30.76
C TYR A 270 0.10 -17.62 30.08
N ALA A 271 0.29 -18.93 30.18
CA ALA A 271 -0.70 -19.89 29.69
C ALA A 271 -2.05 -19.71 30.40
N ARG A 272 -2.04 -19.56 31.73
CA ARG A 272 -3.25 -19.37 32.53
C ARG A 272 -3.95 -18.04 32.23
N VAL A 273 -3.20 -16.96 32.02
CA VAL A 273 -3.82 -15.68 31.65
C VAL A 273 -4.40 -15.71 30.25
N VAL A 274 -3.72 -16.35 29.29
CA VAL A 274 -4.26 -16.54 27.94
C VAL A 274 -5.59 -17.30 28.00
N GLU A 275 -5.68 -18.36 28.78
CA GLU A 275 -6.92 -19.12 29.00
C GLU A 275 -8.04 -18.22 29.55
N ILE A 276 -7.79 -17.50 30.65
CA ILE A 276 -8.78 -16.60 31.29
C ILE A 276 -9.25 -15.50 30.31
N VAL A 277 -8.33 -14.89 29.57
CA VAL A 277 -8.66 -13.81 28.64
C VAL A 277 -9.40 -14.35 27.42
N ALA A 278 -8.98 -15.51 26.88
CA ALA A 278 -9.65 -16.15 25.75
C ALA A 278 -11.08 -16.58 26.11
N GLU A 279 -11.32 -17.13 27.30
CA GLU A 279 -12.67 -17.48 27.77
C GLU A 279 -13.58 -16.26 27.91
N ARG A 280 -13.02 -15.13 28.39
CA ARG A 280 -13.77 -13.88 28.56
C ARG A 280 -14.09 -13.22 27.23
N MET A 281 -13.20 -13.36 26.24
CA MET A 281 -13.39 -12.81 24.90
C MET A 281 -14.15 -13.80 24.03
N ARG A 282 -15.48 -13.67 23.92
CA ARG A 282 -16.31 -14.54 23.06
C ARG A 282 -16.03 -14.46 21.54
N ARG A 283 -14.99 -13.76 21.08
CA ARG A 283 -14.68 -13.48 19.66
C ARG A 283 -13.17 -13.33 19.44
N VAL A 284 -12.44 -14.43 19.54
CA VAL A 284 -11.00 -14.48 19.23
C VAL A 284 -10.74 -15.31 17.95
N ASP A 285 -11.80 -15.55 17.16
CA ASP A 285 -11.82 -16.56 16.09
C ASP A 285 -10.86 -16.23 14.94
N LEU A 286 -10.45 -14.98 14.78
CA LEU A 286 -9.49 -14.58 13.75
C LEU A 286 -8.03 -14.71 14.21
N LEU A 287 -7.76 -14.86 15.52
CA LEU A 287 -6.39 -14.93 16.00
C LEU A 287 -5.83 -16.34 15.83
N THR A 288 -4.64 -16.40 15.23
CA THR A 288 -3.87 -17.64 15.15
C THR A 288 -3.03 -17.83 16.41
N GLY A 289 -2.52 -19.05 16.64
CA GLY A 289 -1.57 -19.30 17.72
C GLY A 289 -0.31 -18.42 17.65
N ARG A 290 0.07 -17.97 16.45
CA ARG A 290 1.18 -17.02 16.23
C ARG A 290 0.84 -15.64 16.79
N ASP A 291 -0.40 -15.18 16.58
CA ASP A 291 -0.89 -13.89 17.07
C ASP A 291 -0.96 -13.92 18.60
N VAL A 292 -1.52 -14.98 19.19
CA VAL A 292 -1.53 -15.16 20.66
C VAL A 292 -0.12 -15.15 21.23
N ALA A 293 0.82 -15.87 20.62
CA ALA A 293 2.21 -15.87 21.07
C ALA A 293 2.87 -14.49 20.92
N ALA A 294 2.52 -13.72 19.89
CA ALA A 294 2.98 -12.34 19.73
C ALA A 294 2.42 -11.43 20.81
N ALA A 295 1.12 -11.53 21.12
CA ALA A 295 0.49 -10.79 22.20
C ALA A 295 1.14 -11.09 23.55
N VAL A 296 1.41 -12.37 23.86
CA VAL A 296 2.13 -12.77 25.08
C VAL A 296 3.52 -12.12 25.17
N ARG A 297 4.30 -12.13 24.08
CA ARG A 297 5.63 -11.48 24.06
C ARG A 297 5.53 -9.96 24.28
N THR A 298 4.55 -9.31 23.65
CA THR A 298 4.29 -7.87 23.86
C THR A 298 3.93 -7.59 25.31
N THR A 299 2.99 -8.35 25.87
CA THR A 299 2.61 -8.23 27.28
C THR A 299 3.78 -8.49 28.24
N GLN A 300 4.64 -9.46 27.96
CA GLN A 300 5.87 -9.68 28.74
C GLN A 300 6.77 -8.45 28.75
N ALA A 301 6.98 -7.83 27.60
CA ALA A 301 7.81 -6.63 27.49
C ALA A 301 7.18 -5.44 28.26
N GLU A 302 5.86 -5.26 28.14
CA GLU A 302 5.14 -4.19 28.83
C GLU A 302 5.12 -4.39 30.34
N VAL A 303 4.78 -5.59 30.82
CA VAL A 303 4.80 -5.92 32.25
C VAL A 303 6.18 -5.68 32.85
N ARG A 304 7.25 -6.14 32.18
CA ARG A 304 8.63 -5.87 32.62
C ARG A 304 8.95 -4.39 32.66
N THR A 305 8.45 -3.61 31.71
CA THR A 305 8.66 -2.16 31.65
C THR A 305 7.97 -1.47 32.82
N VAL A 306 6.72 -1.84 33.11
CA VAL A 306 5.95 -1.30 34.25
C VAL A 306 6.59 -1.70 35.58
N GLU A 307 6.94 -2.98 35.75
CA GLU A 307 7.62 -3.48 36.95
C GLU A 307 8.95 -2.75 37.19
N ARG A 308 9.77 -2.59 36.14
CA ARG A 308 11.03 -1.83 36.21
C ARG A 308 10.79 -0.37 36.62
N ARG A 309 9.74 0.27 36.09
CA ARG A 309 9.37 1.64 36.48
C ARG A 309 8.95 1.71 37.95
N MET A 310 8.14 0.77 38.42
CA MET A 310 7.74 0.71 39.84
C MET A 310 8.94 0.49 40.76
N GLN A 311 9.87 -0.39 40.38
CA GLN A 311 11.11 -0.62 41.13
C GLN A 311 11.99 0.64 41.16
N LEU A 312 12.10 1.35 40.03
CA LEU A 312 12.84 2.61 39.95
C LEU A 312 12.23 3.67 40.87
N ASP A 313 10.90 3.84 40.82
CA ASP A 313 10.18 4.80 41.68
C ASP A 313 10.35 4.43 43.17
N GLN A 314 10.29 3.15 43.50
CA GLN A 314 10.52 2.67 44.86
C GLN A 314 11.97 2.92 45.32
N LEU A 315 12.96 2.70 44.44
CA LEU A 315 14.36 2.99 44.71
C LEU A 315 14.56 4.48 44.99
N VAL A 316 14.00 5.36 44.14
CA VAL A 316 14.06 6.81 44.33
C VAL A 316 13.47 7.22 45.68
N LYS A 317 12.27 6.73 46.02
CA LYS A 317 11.63 7.01 47.32
C LYS A 317 12.49 6.54 48.49
N THR A 318 13.08 5.35 48.38
CA THR A 318 13.94 4.78 49.42
C THR A 318 15.22 5.60 49.59
N VAL A 319 15.84 6.05 48.49
CA VAL A 319 17.03 6.93 48.50
C VAL A 319 16.72 8.28 49.14
N VAL A 320 15.63 8.91 48.76
CA VAL A 320 15.22 10.20 49.34
C VAL A 320 14.92 10.05 50.84
N ALA A 321 14.19 9.00 51.25
CA ALA A 321 13.90 8.73 52.65
C ALA A 321 15.18 8.47 53.46
N HIS A 322 16.13 7.71 52.91
CA HIS A 322 17.42 7.41 53.53
C HIS A 322 18.29 8.66 53.70
N ILE A 323 18.37 9.50 52.66
CA ILE A 323 19.09 10.77 52.73
C ILE A 323 18.48 11.67 53.79
N HIS A 324 17.14 11.76 53.89
CA HIS A 324 16.49 12.55 54.92
C HIS A 324 16.72 12.01 56.34
N ARG A 325 16.75 10.69 56.52
CA ARG A 325 16.98 10.06 57.82
C ARG A 325 18.43 10.22 58.28
N ASP A 326 19.39 10.09 57.36
CA ASP A 326 20.82 10.00 57.68
C ASP A 326 21.64 11.20 57.14
N ASP A 327 21.03 12.35 56.89
CA ASP A 327 21.67 13.50 56.22
C ASP A 327 23.00 13.92 56.89
N ALA A 328 23.03 14.01 58.22
CA ALA A 328 24.23 14.39 58.96
C ALA A 328 25.37 13.37 58.78
N ARG A 329 25.04 12.07 58.89
CA ARG A 329 25.99 10.95 58.70
C ARG A 329 26.54 10.94 57.28
N LEU A 330 25.65 11.05 56.29
CA LEU A 330 26.03 11.01 54.88
C LEU A 330 26.86 12.23 54.46
N ARG A 331 26.56 13.43 54.99
CA ARG A 331 27.36 14.64 54.76
C ARG A 331 28.75 14.54 55.38
N LEU A 332 28.87 13.95 56.56
CA LEU A 332 30.18 13.69 57.18
C LEU A 332 31.00 12.74 56.31
N ALA A 333 30.42 11.60 55.92
CA ALA A 333 31.08 10.63 55.04
C ALA A 333 31.49 11.26 53.69
N ALA A 334 30.66 12.14 53.13
CA ALA A 334 30.98 12.87 51.90
C ALA A 334 32.17 13.85 52.07
N LYS A 335 32.31 14.50 53.23
CA LYS A 335 33.47 15.36 53.54
C LYS A 335 34.74 14.52 53.68
N GLU A 336 34.67 13.38 54.37
CA GLU A 336 35.78 12.45 54.52
C GLU A 336 36.25 11.89 53.17
N GLU A 337 35.31 11.50 52.29
CA GLU A 337 35.64 11.06 50.93
C GLU A 337 36.30 12.18 50.11
N ASN A 338 35.81 13.43 50.21
CA ASN A 338 36.46 14.56 49.55
C ASN A 338 37.88 14.84 50.11
N ALA A 339 38.10 14.69 51.41
CA ALA A 339 39.42 14.80 52.01
C ALA A 339 40.36 13.69 51.48
N ALA A 340 39.88 12.44 51.43
CA ALA A 340 40.62 11.32 50.84
C ALA A 340 40.93 11.55 49.35
N ARG A 341 40.02 12.16 48.59
CA ARG A 341 40.26 12.55 47.18
C ARG A 341 41.34 13.61 47.08
N ALA A 342 41.34 14.62 47.94
CA ALA A 342 42.36 15.66 47.97
C ALA A 342 43.75 15.08 48.28
N HIS A 343 43.87 14.17 49.25
CA HIS A 343 45.12 13.46 49.53
C HIS A 343 45.63 12.64 48.33
N ARG A 344 44.73 12.16 47.46
CA ARG A 344 45.07 11.44 46.22
C ARG A 344 45.28 12.38 45.01
N GLY A 345 45.29 13.70 45.20
CA GLY A 345 45.41 14.68 44.11
C GLY A 345 44.21 14.73 43.16
N ARG A 346 43.04 14.22 43.57
CA ARG A 346 41.80 14.24 42.78
C ARG A 346 40.97 15.48 43.12
N PRO A 347 40.26 16.07 42.14
CA PRO A 347 39.39 17.21 42.41
C PRO A 347 38.24 16.82 43.35
N SER A 348 37.90 17.77 44.22
CA SER A 348 36.72 17.71 45.09
C SER A 348 35.46 17.65 44.24
N VAL A 349 34.48 16.87 44.70
CA VAL A 349 33.16 16.74 44.07
C VAL A 349 32.15 17.46 44.97
N PRO A 350 31.10 18.10 44.43
CA PRO A 350 30.06 18.71 45.26
C PRO A 350 29.52 17.73 46.31
N THR A 351 29.45 18.17 47.56
CA THR A 351 29.09 17.33 48.71
C THR A 351 27.76 16.62 48.50
N GLU A 352 26.78 17.30 47.91
CA GLU A 352 25.45 16.75 47.62
C GLU A 352 25.50 15.57 46.63
N SER A 353 26.41 15.64 45.66
CA SER A 353 26.62 14.59 44.66
C SER A 353 27.27 13.35 45.30
N LEU A 354 28.16 13.54 46.27
CA LEU A 354 28.75 12.45 47.04
C LEU A 354 27.74 11.83 48.02
N VAL A 355 26.96 12.65 48.74
CA VAL A 355 25.85 12.18 49.59
C VAL A 355 24.92 11.27 48.80
N MET A 356 24.50 11.70 47.60
CA MET A 356 23.65 10.89 46.72
C MET A 356 24.30 9.58 46.30
N LYS A 357 25.59 9.59 45.92
CA LYS A 357 26.31 8.39 45.50
C LYS A 357 26.47 7.39 46.66
N ILE A 358 26.82 7.86 47.85
CA ILE A 358 26.96 7.02 49.05
C ILE A 358 25.60 6.42 49.42
N ALA A 359 24.56 7.24 49.48
CA ALA A 359 23.20 6.79 49.81
C ALA A 359 22.69 5.74 48.81
N LEU A 360 22.86 5.98 47.51
CA LEU A 360 22.46 5.04 46.47
C LEU A 360 23.23 3.72 46.59
N HIS A 361 24.53 3.77 46.87
CA HIS A 361 25.35 2.57 47.05
C HIS A 361 24.86 1.72 48.23
N GLU A 362 24.68 2.34 49.41
CA GLU A 362 24.17 1.64 50.61
C GLU A 362 22.78 1.00 50.38
N ILE A 363 21.92 1.65 49.60
CA ILE A 363 20.58 1.10 49.29
C ILE A 363 20.66 -0.02 48.25
N MET A 364 21.50 0.13 47.23
CA MET A 364 21.69 -0.90 46.19
C MET A 364 22.34 -2.18 46.72
N GLU A 365 23.02 -2.13 47.87
CA GLU A 365 23.50 -3.32 48.58
C GLU A 365 22.40 -4.05 49.34
N ARG A 366 21.37 -3.31 49.81
CA ARG A 366 20.27 -3.85 50.61
C ARG A 366 19.04 -4.24 49.79
N THR A 367 18.91 -3.69 48.58
CA THR A 367 17.72 -3.88 47.73
C THR A 367 17.97 -4.98 46.70
N PRO A 368 17.08 -5.99 46.58
CA PRO A 368 17.19 -7.01 45.54
C PRO A 368 17.24 -6.39 44.14
N ARG A 369 18.23 -6.77 43.33
CA ARG A 369 18.48 -6.20 41.98
C ARG A 369 17.66 -6.87 40.89
N ASN A 370 16.45 -7.32 41.19
CA ASN A 370 15.66 -8.14 40.28
C ASN A 370 15.06 -7.29 39.13
N GLY A 371 15.91 -6.78 38.22
CA GLY A 371 15.52 -6.06 37.01
C GLY A 371 16.17 -4.69 36.78
N LEU A 372 16.84 -4.10 37.79
CA LEU A 372 17.46 -2.78 37.67
C LEU A 372 18.90 -2.86 37.15
N THR A 373 19.17 -2.07 36.12
CA THR A 373 20.51 -1.90 35.52
C THR A 373 21.30 -0.80 36.21
N ILE A 374 22.61 -0.73 35.95
CA ILE A 374 23.46 0.39 36.41
C ILE A 374 22.94 1.74 35.88
N GLU A 375 22.36 1.76 34.68
CA GLU A 375 21.81 2.99 34.12
C GLU A 375 20.54 3.42 34.88
N ASP A 376 19.71 2.48 35.33
CA ASP A 376 18.56 2.79 36.18
C ASP A 376 18.97 3.43 37.50
N ALA A 377 20.07 2.96 38.11
CA ALA A 377 20.62 3.57 39.31
C ALA A 377 21.07 5.03 39.07
N ARG A 378 21.65 5.32 37.90
CA ARG A 378 22.01 6.70 37.52
C ARG A 378 20.78 7.56 37.29
N VAL A 379 19.74 7.02 36.64
CA VAL A 379 18.45 7.69 36.45
C VAL A 379 17.83 7.98 37.81
N ALA A 380 17.81 7.01 38.74
CA ALA A 380 17.31 7.16 40.09
C ALA A 380 18.03 8.29 40.85
N ALA A 381 19.37 8.32 40.80
CA ALA A 381 20.15 9.39 41.42
C ALA A 381 19.79 10.78 40.86
N ARG A 382 19.59 10.90 39.54
CA ARG A 382 19.17 12.17 38.92
C ARG A 382 17.79 12.61 39.41
N ILE A 383 16.82 11.70 39.41
CA ILE A 383 15.44 11.99 39.87
C ILE A 383 15.44 12.35 41.37
N ALA A 384 16.11 11.56 42.21
CA ALA A 384 16.23 11.81 43.64
C ALA A 384 16.88 13.16 43.95
N ARG A 385 17.92 13.54 43.19
CA ARG A 385 18.58 14.85 43.33
C ARG A 385 17.61 15.99 43.02
N LEU A 386 16.79 15.87 41.98
CA LEU A 386 15.77 16.87 41.65
C LEU A 386 14.72 16.97 42.77
N GLN A 387 14.24 15.85 43.30
CA GLN A 387 13.27 15.85 44.40
C GLN A 387 13.81 16.49 45.69
N LEU A 388 15.08 16.25 46.01
CA LEU A 388 15.74 16.89 47.15
C LEU A 388 15.91 18.39 46.96
N ALA A 389 16.28 18.84 45.75
CA ALA A 389 16.40 20.27 45.44
C ALA A 389 15.08 21.01 45.66
N VAL A 390 13.98 20.47 45.12
CA VAL A 390 12.62 21.02 45.32
C VAL A 390 12.24 21.04 46.80
N SER A 391 12.56 19.97 47.55
CA SER A 391 12.28 19.89 49.00
C SER A 391 13.09 20.87 49.84
N ILE A 392 14.27 21.29 49.37
CA ILE A 392 15.12 22.29 50.05
C ILE A 392 14.59 23.70 49.76
N GLU A 393 14.23 23.99 48.51
CA GLU A 393 13.63 25.27 48.11
C GLU A 393 12.31 25.53 48.84
N SER A 394 11.44 24.53 48.95
CA SER A 394 10.18 24.64 49.68
C SER A 394 10.39 24.93 51.18
N ARG A 395 11.44 24.36 51.80
CA ARG A 395 11.79 24.66 53.21
C ARG A 395 12.32 26.08 53.39
N ARG A 396 13.08 26.61 52.43
CA ARG A 396 13.60 28.00 52.52
C ARG A 396 12.48 29.02 52.42
N CYS A 397 11.52 28.82 51.51
CA CYS A 397 10.38 29.73 51.34
C CYS A 397 9.51 29.82 52.61
N VAL A 398 9.21 28.68 53.26
CA VAL A 398 8.43 28.66 54.52
C VAL A 398 9.18 29.34 55.68
N VAL A 399 10.51 29.27 55.70
CA VAL A 399 11.32 29.92 56.73
C VAL A 399 11.34 31.44 56.52
N GLU A 400 11.49 31.91 55.28
CA GLU A 400 11.45 33.35 54.95
C GLU A 400 10.08 33.99 55.22
N GLU A 401 8.99 33.28 54.93
CA GLU A 401 7.62 33.75 55.22
C GLU A 401 7.37 33.93 56.73
N LYS A 402 7.93 33.05 57.58
CA LYS A 402 7.89 33.20 59.04
C LYS A 402 8.70 34.39 59.56
N TYR A 403 9.78 34.77 58.87
CA TYR A 403 10.55 35.96 59.24
C TYR A 403 9.85 37.26 58.82
N HIS A 404 9.10 37.25 57.71
CA HIS A 404 8.32 38.42 57.28
C HIS A 404 7.06 38.65 58.15
N GLN A 405 6.40 37.59 58.62
CA GLN A 405 5.26 37.74 59.56
C GLN A 405 5.65 38.26 60.95
N ARG A 406 6.90 38.12 61.39
CA ARG A 406 7.39 38.63 62.68
C ARG A 406 7.87 40.08 62.65
N SER A 407 7.92 40.72 61.48
CA SER A 407 8.46 42.08 61.29
C SER A 407 7.39 43.18 61.18
N LEU A 408 6.11 42.85 61.38
CA LEU A 408 4.98 43.79 61.29
C LEU A 408 4.22 43.97 62.61
N GLY A 409 4.88 43.74 63.75
CA GLY A 409 4.34 43.95 65.10
C GLY A 409 5.08 45.03 65.84
#